data_AF-A0A094AAL2-F1
#
_entry.id   AF-A0A094AAL2-F1
#
_cell.length_a   1.000
_cell.length_b   1.000
_cell.length_c   1.000
_cell.angle_alpha   90.00
_cell.angle_beta   90.00
_cell.angle_gamma   90.00
#
_symmetry.space_group_name_H-M   'P 1'
#
loop_
_entity.id
_entity.type
_entity.pdbx_description
1 polymer ?
#
loop_
_entity_poly.entity_id
_entity_poly.type
_entity_poly.pdbx_seq_one_letter_code
_entity_poly.pdbx_strand_id
1 'polypeptide(L)'
;LPLSTFIARASDFANDDLPRSKNAKPSQDELFDDILGFSNVRSSYGVRGNFLPQITALPHTAMATVPRVRTVKQNVDVLDFLTGKVRSTAPKRIPATPLPGPAATTNIFSVSVPEGDERQGRVFLERVKEILEEEPGSLVL
;
A
#
# COMPACT_ATOMS: atom_id res chain seq x y z
N LEU A 1 13.44 10.17 15.42
CA LEU A 1 13.71 8.77 15.03
C LEU A 1 13.62 8.66 13.51
N PRO A 2 14.55 7.99 12.83
CA PRO A 2 14.46 7.81 11.38
C PRO A 2 13.30 6.87 11.02
N LEU A 3 12.69 7.07 9.85
CA LEU A 3 11.53 6.29 9.36
C LEU A 3 11.85 4.79 9.26
N SER A 4 13.09 4.44 8.95
CA SER A 4 13.57 3.05 8.98
C SER A 4 13.45 2.39 10.36
N THR A 5 13.63 3.16 11.45
CA THR A 5 13.48 2.64 12.81
C THR A 5 12.02 2.33 13.14
N PHE A 6 11.08 3.15 12.67
CA PHE A 6 9.64 2.88 12.83
C PHE A 6 9.23 1.60 12.12
N ILE A 7 9.72 1.40 10.89
CA ILE A 7 9.42 0.20 10.13
C ILE A 7 10.02 -1.05 10.79
N ALA A 8 11.26 -0.97 11.27
CA ALA A 8 11.90 -2.07 11.98
C ALA A 8 11.12 -2.46 13.24
N ARG A 9 10.75 -1.48 14.08
CA ARG A 9 9.96 -1.72 15.30
C ARG A 9 8.55 -2.22 14.98
N ALA A 10 7.90 -1.69 13.93
CA ALA A 10 6.60 -2.16 13.48
C ALA A 10 6.67 -3.61 12.98
N SER A 11 7.73 -3.97 12.27
CA SER A 11 7.95 -5.36 11.85
C SER A 11 8.23 -6.28 13.04
N ASP A 12 8.96 -5.83 14.06
CA ASP A 12 9.21 -6.63 15.26
C ASP A 12 7.93 -6.92 16.02
N PHE A 13 7.07 -5.91 16.20
CA PHE A 13 5.79 -6.06 16.86
C PHE A 13 4.80 -6.88 16.02
N ALA A 14 4.77 -6.65 14.72
CA ALA A 14 3.91 -7.41 13.82
C ALA A 14 4.31 -8.88 13.73
N ASN A 15 5.56 -9.23 14.05
CA ASN A 15 6.09 -10.60 14.10
C ASN A 15 5.70 -11.37 15.37
N ASP A 16 5.22 -10.68 16.41
CA ASP A 16 4.73 -11.35 17.61
C ASP A 16 3.33 -11.93 17.36
N ASP A 17 2.95 -13.03 18.03
CA ASP A 17 1.62 -13.64 17.94
C ASP A 17 1.06 -13.89 16.52
N LEU A 18 1.88 -14.39 15.59
CA LEU A 18 1.37 -14.79 14.28
C LEU A 18 0.58 -16.09 14.38
N PRO A 19 -0.45 -16.26 13.54
CA PRO A 19 -1.17 -17.53 13.44
C PRO A 19 -0.17 -18.62 13.04
N ARG A 20 -0.30 -19.82 13.61
CA ARG A 20 0.62 -20.91 13.33
C ARG A 20 0.56 -21.35 11.86
N SER A 21 1.73 -21.64 11.28
CA SER A 21 1.86 -22.15 9.91
C SER A 21 1.28 -23.55 9.79
N LYS A 22 0.65 -23.83 8.66
CA LYS A 22 0.10 -25.18 8.39
C LYS A 22 1.19 -26.23 8.21
N ASN A 23 2.36 -25.77 7.76
CA ASN A 23 3.53 -26.60 7.52
C ASN A 23 4.54 -26.53 8.69
N ALA A 24 4.15 -25.94 9.83
CA ALA A 24 4.98 -25.90 11.02
C ALA A 24 5.33 -27.32 11.45
N LYS A 25 6.61 -27.59 11.72
CA LYS A 25 7.00 -28.80 12.44
C LYS A 25 6.35 -28.77 13.84
N PRO A 26 5.85 -29.91 14.35
CA PRO A 26 5.35 -30.00 15.72
C PRO A 26 6.48 -29.67 16.71
N SER A 27 6.14 -28.95 17.78
CA SER A 27 7.09 -28.66 18.86
C SER A 27 7.34 -29.92 19.69
N GLN A 28 8.41 -29.93 20.51
CA GLN A 28 8.69 -31.06 21.39
C GLN A 28 7.55 -31.33 22.36
N ASP A 29 6.93 -30.27 22.90
CA ASP A 29 5.79 -30.38 23.81
C ASP A 29 4.59 -31.00 23.10
N GLU A 30 4.31 -30.63 21.86
CA GLU A 30 3.21 -31.22 21.09
C GLU A 30 3.48 -32.68 20.72
N LEU A 31 4.74 -33.02 20.41
CA LEU A 31 5.13 -34.41 20.21
C LEU A 31 4.97 -35.23 21.49
N PHE A 32 5.28 -34.64 22.64
CA PHE A 32 5.13 -35.28 23.94
C PHE A 32 3.65 -35.44 24.32
N ASP A 33 2.85 -34.41 24.10
CA ASP A 33 1.41 -34.44 24.29
C ASP A 33 0.75 -35.49 23.40
N ASP A 34 1.19 -35.64 22.15
CA ASP A 34 0.70 -36.67 21.24
C ASP A 34 1.05 -38.09 21.75
N ILE A 35 2.25 -38.29 22.32
CA ILE A 35 2.63 -39.55 22.99
C ILE A 35 1.75 -39.82 24.21
N LEU A 36 1.38 -38.78 24.96
CA LEU A 36 0.49 -38.87 26.12
C LEU A 36 -1.01 -38.96 25.73
N GLY A 37 -1.34 -38.84 24.44
CA GLY A 37 -2.72 -38.87 23.94
C GLY A 37 -3.48 -37.54 24.08
N PHE A 38 -2.80 -36.44 24.39
CA PHE A 38 -3.34 -35.08 24.45
C PHE A 38 -3.36 -34.42 23.05
N SER A 39 -4.00 -35.05 22.07
CA SER A 39 -4.01 -34.57 20.66
C SER A 39 -4.80 -33.26 20.42
N ASN A 40 -5.41 -32.68 21.46
CA ASN A 40 -6.28 -31.51 21.37
C ASN A 40 -5.68 -30.23 21.95
N VAL A 41 -4.49 -30.29 22.57
CA VAL A 41 -3.77 -29.10 23.01
C VAL A 41 -3.06 -28.51 21.81
N ARG A 42 -3.84 -28.02 20.84
CA ARG A 42 -3.29 -27.11 19.84
C ARG A 42 -2.77 -25.93 20.62
N SER A 43 -1.45 -25.73 20.63
CA SER A 43 -0.85 -24.54 21.23
C SER A 43 -1.59 -23.31 20.68
N SER A 44 -2.46 -22.74 21.51
CA SER A 44 -3.26 -21.55 21.19
C SER A 44 -2.37 -20.31 21.08
N TYR A 45 -1.09 -20.46 21.40
CA TYR A 45 -0.10 -19.41 21.42
C TYR A 45 0.45 -19.25 20.01
N GLY A 46 0.36 -18.02 19.48
CA GLY A 46 0.92 -17.68 18.18
C GLY A 46 2.42 -17.96 18.14
N VAL A 47 2.93 -18.25 16.96
CA VAL A 47 4.37 -18.44 16.76
C VAL A 47 4.97 -17.08 16.40
N ARG A 48 6.12 -16.73 16.98
CA ARG A 48 6.85 -15.55 16.56
C ARG A 48 7.41 -15.74 15.14
N GLY A 49 6.99 -14.90 14.22
CA GLY A 49 7.48 -14.88 12.84
C GLY A 49 8.81 -14.14 12.70
N ASN A 50 9.50 -14.36 11.58
CA ASN A 50 10.69 -13.59 11.18
C ASN A 50 10.46 -12.95 9.81
N PHE A 51 9.36 -12.22 9.66
CA PHE A 51 9.01 -11.54 8.42
C PHE A 51 9.65 -10.16 8.34
N LEU A 52 10.21 -9.85 7.17
CA LEU A 52 10.81 -8.54 6.86
C LEU A 52 10.03 -7.89 5.71
N PRO A 53 9.54 -6.66 5.88
CA PRO A 53 8.80 -5.98 4.83
C PRO A 53 9.76 -5.44 3.77
N GLN A 54 9.48 -5.74 2.51
CA GLN A 54 10.11 -5.14 1.35
C GLN A 54 9.28 -3.93 0.90
N ILE A 55 9.92 -2.77 0.88
CA ILE A 55 9.30 -1.48 0.56
C ILE A 55 9.65 -1.12 -0.88
N THR A 56 8.63 -0.89 -1.71
CA THR A 56 8.79 -0.39 -3.07
C THR A 56 8.06 0.94 -3.18
N ALA A 57 8.81 2.02 -3.38
CA ALA A 57 8.24 3.33 -3.67
C ALA A 57 7.90 3.39 -5.16
N LEU A 58 6.61 3.29 -5.50
CA LEU A 58 6.19 3.56 -6.88
C LEU A 58 6.16 5.08 -7.07
N PRO A 59 6.85 5.62 -8.09
CA PRO A 59 6.60 6.99 -8.50
C PRO A 59 5.13 7.06 -8.90
N HIS A 60 4.37 7.96 -8.27
CA HIS A 60 3.03 8.29 -8.75
C HIS A 60 3.24 8.75 -10.19
N THR A 61 2.87 7.92 -11.16
CA THR A 61 2.72 8.39 -12.53
C THR A 61 1.62 9.42 -12.43
N ALA A 62 2.02 10.70 -12.35
CA ALA A 62 1.11 11.81 -12.47
C ALA A 62 0.21 11.45 -13.64
N MET A 63 -1.07 11.18 -13.35
CA MET A 63 -2.06 10.83 -14.36
C MET A 63 -1.80 11.77 -15.51
N ALA A 64 -1.34 11.22 -16.65
CA ALA A 64 -0.82 12.00 -17.76
C ALA A 64 -1.77 13.17 -17.94
N THR A 65 -1.29 14.39 -17.65
CA THR A 65 -2.13 15.58 -17.63
C THR A 65 -2.59 15.76 -19.06
N VAL A 66 -3.72 15.14 -19.41
CA VAL A 66 -4.28 15.24 -20.74
C VAL A 66 -4.59 16.72 -20.87
N PRO A 67 -3.94 17.46 -21.78
CA PRO A 67 -4.16 18.89 -21.87
C PRO A 67 -5.65 19.08 -22.12
N ARG A 68 -6.36 19.66 -21.14
CA ARG A 68 -7.78 19.92 -21.27
C ARG A 68 -7.94 20.98 -22.35
N VAL A 69 -8.24 20.53 -23.57
CA VAL A 69 -8.62 21.42 -24.67
C VAL A 69 -9.98 22.02 -24.29
N ARG A 70 -9.97 23.22 -23.72
CA ARG A 70 -11.19 24.02 -23.62
C ARG A 70 -11.47 24.59 -25.00
N THR A 71 -12.46 24.04 -25.69
CA THR A 71 -13.07 24.71 -26.84
C THR A 71 -13.84 25.92 -26.30
N VAL A 72 -13.26 27.11 -26.45
CA VAL A 72 -14.00 28.36 -26.21
C VAL A 72 -15.10 28.41 -27.28
N LYS A 73 -16.37 28.28 -26.87
CA LYS A 73 -17.48 28.51 -27.79
C LYS A 73 -17.46 30.00 -28.15
N GLN A 74 -17.08 30.31 -29.38
CA GLN A 74 -17.27 31.65 -29.91
C GLN A 74 -18.77 31.81 -30.21
N ASN A 75 -19.42 32.75 -29.54
CA ASN A 75 -20.76 33.18 -29.91
C ASN A 75 -20.61 33.95 -31.22
N VAL A 76 -20.96 33.32 -32.34
CA VAL A 76 -20.98 33.96 -33.65
C VAL A 76 -22.39 34.52 -33.84
N ASP A 77 -22.52 35.84 -33.89
CA ASP A 77 -23.80 36.49 -34.17
C ASP A 77 -24.20 36.31 -35.64
N VAL A 78 -25.50 36.29 -35.92
CA VAL A 78 -26.05 36.02 -37.28
C VAL A 78 -25.52 37.00 -38.33
N LEU A 79 -25.21 38.24 -37.94
CA LEU A 79 -24.65 39.25 -38.83
C LEU A 79 -23.18 38.96 -39.23
N ASP A 80 -22.41 38.25 -38.41
CA ASP A 80 -21.05 37.82 -38.75
C ASP A 80 -21.05 36.63 -39.74
N PHE A 81 -22.10 35.80 -39.69
CA PHE A 81 -22.30 34.71 -40.65
C PHE A 81 -22.66 35.24 -42.05
N LEU A 82 -23.61 36.19 -42.12
CA LEU A 82 -24.07 36.75 -43.39
C LEU A 82 -23.03 37.66 -44.07
N THR A 83 -22.14 38.28 -43.29
CA THR A 83 -21.06 39.13 -43.81
C THR A 83 -19.77 38.35 -44.13
N GLY A 84 -19.76 37.02 -43.94
CA GLY A 84 -18.66 36.14 -44.31
C GLY A 84 -17.39 36.33 -43.46
N LYS A 85 -17.49 36.94 -42.28
CA LYS A 85 -16.34 37.30 -41.43
C LYS A 85 -15.87 36.20 -40.48
N VAL A 86 -16.38 34.99 -40.61
CA VAL A 86 -16.02 33.86 -39.74
C VAL A 86 -14.65 33.30 -40.12
N ARG A 87 -13.59 33.72 -39.42
CA ARG A 87 -12.28 33.04 -39.47
C ARG A 87 -12.23 31.98 -38.37
N SER A 88 -12.09 30.71 -38.78
CA SER A 88 -11.84 29.60 -37.86
C SER A 88 -10.53 29.85 -37.11
N THR A 89 -10.63 30.16 -35.82
CA THR A 89 -9.45 30.28 -34.96
C THR A 89 -9.15 28.93 -34.33
N ALA A 90 -7.95 28.41 -34.63
CA ALA A 90 -7.50 27.13 -34.09
C ALA A 90 -7.49 27.15 -32.54
N PRO A 91 -7.84 26.04 -31.87
CA PRO A 91 -7.88 25.98 -30.43
C PRO A 91 -6.48 26.23 -29.85
N LYS A 92 -6.33 27.32 -29.10
CA LYS A 92 -5.07 27.67 -28.42
C LYS A 92 -4.84 26.70 -27.26
N ARG A 93 -3.85 25.81 -27.39
CA ARG A 93 -3.40 24.94 -26.30
C ARG A 93 -2.72 25.80 -25.24
N ILE A 94 -3.31 25.88 -24.05
CA ILE A 94 -2.67 26.52 -22.90
C ILE A 94 -1.86 25.41 -22.20
N PRO A 95 -0.54 25.59 -21.96
CA PRO A 95 0.22 24.64 -21.19
C PRO A 95 -0.35 24.57 -19.77
N ALA A 96 -0.70 23.36 -19.31
CA ALA A 96 -1.10 23.15 -17.94
C ALA A 96 0.13 23.37 -17.05
N THR A 97 0.07 24.36 -16.15
CA THR A 97 1.09 24.55 -15.12
C THR A 97 1.06 23.35 -14.19
N PRO A 98 2.15 22.56 -14.05
CA PRO A 98 2.20 21.50 -13.05
C PRO A 98 2.15 22.16 -11.67
N LEU A 99 1.17 21.78 -10.84
CA LEU A 99 1.19 22.14 -9.44
C LEU A 99 2.40 21.46 -8.78
N PRO A 100 3.30 22.20 -8.10
CA PRO A 100 4.34 21.60 -7.30
C PRO A 100 3.71 21.11 -5.99
N GLY A 101 3.06 19.95 -6.05
CA GLY A 101 2.73 19.15 -4.87
C GLY A 101 3.82 18.09 -4.68
N PRO A 102 4.19 17.74 -3.44
CA PRO A 102 5.10 16.62 -3.21
C PRO A 102 4.50 15.40 -3.93
N ALA A 103 5.26 14.80 -4.83
CA ALA A 103 4.85 13.59 -5.52
C ALA A 103 4.44 12.59 -4.43
N ALA A 104 3.15 12.26 -4.36
CA ALA A 104 2.62 11.29 -3.42
C ALA A 104 3.13 9.90 -3.84
N THR A 105 4.40 9.60 -3.54
CA THR A 105 5.00 8.30 -3.80
C THR A 105 4.20 7.26 -3.03
N THR A 106 3.45 6.43 -3.73
CA THR A 106 2.71 5.34 -3.11
C THR A 106 3.73 4.28 -2.69
N ASN A 107 4.00 4.21 -1.39
CA ASN A 107 4.89 3.19 -0.81
C ASN A 107 4.11 1.88 -0.67
N ILE A 108 4.55 0.85 -1.37
CA ILE A 108 3.98 -0.50 -1.30
C ILE A 108 4.84 -1.34 -0.37
N PHE A 109 4.19 -1.97 0.62
CA PHE A 109 4.80 -2.95 1.51
C PHE A 109 4.46 -4.36 1.01
N SER A 110 5.48 -5.20 0.88
CA SER A 110 5.36 -6.59 0.43
C SER A 110 6.18 -7.50 1.34
N VAL A 111 5.83 -8.78 1.44
CA VAL A 111 6.54 -9.77 2.26
C VAL A 111 6.66 -11.07 1.48
N SER A 112 7.83 -11.72 1.54
CA SER A 112 8.05 -13.05 0.95
C SER A 112 7.77 -14.11 2.02
N VAL A 113 6.94 -15.10 1.68
CA VAL A 113 6.46 -16.12 2.62
C VAL A 113 6.56 -17.49 1.94
N PRO A 114 6.94 -18.57 2.65
CA PRO A 114 6.90 -19.93 2.12
C PRO A 114 5.50 -20.38 1.70
N GLU A 115 5.43 -21.31 0.76
CA GLU A 115 4.16 -21.87 0.30
C GLU A 115 3.40 -22.53 1.47
N GLY A 116 2.13 -22.12 1.65
CA GLY A 116 1.26 -22.58 2.74
C GLY A 116 1.10 -21.60 3.90
N ASP A 117 1.96 -20.59 4.00
CA ASP A 117 1.97 -19.62 5.11
C ASP A 117 1.42 -18.24 4.73
N GLU A 118 0.74 -18.12 3.60
CA GLU A 118 0.15 -16.86 3.10
C GLU A 118 -0.71 -16.12 4.15
N ARG A 119 -1.40 -16.87 5.01
CA ARG A 119 -2.20 -16.30 6.11
C ARG A 119 -1.35 -15.54 7.13
N GLN A 120 -0.15 -16.03 7.42
CA GLN A 120 0.82 -15.37 8.28
C GLN A 120 1.26 -14.04 7.66
N GLY A 121 1.66 -14.07 6.39
CA GLY A 121 2.06 -12.85 5.67
C GLY A 121 0.95 -11.80 5.61
N ARG A 122 -0.30 -12.24 5.39
CA ARG A 122 -1.44 -11.32 5.37
C ARG A 122 -1.67 -10.64 6.72
N VAL A 123 -1.69 -11.41 7.80
CA VAL A 123 -1.86 -10.88 9.17
C VAL A 123 -0.69 -9.96 9.54
N PHE A 124 0.54 -10.33 9.17
CA PHE A 124 1.71 -9.49 9.36
C PHE A 124 1.55 -8.12 8.67
N LEU A 125 1.18 -8.11 7.39
CA LEU A 125 0.99 -6.85 6.65
C LEU A 125 -0.16 -6.01 7.22
N GLU A 126 -1.24 -6.64 7.67
CA GLU A 126 -2.37 -5.96 8.30
C GLU A 126 -1.94 -5.28 9.61
N ARG A 127 -1.15 -5.96 10.45
CA ARG A 127 -0.62 -5.38 11.69
C ARG A 127 0.40 -4.29 11.44
N VAL A 128 1.33 -4.48 10.50
CA VAL A 128 2.28 -3.42 10.13
C VAL A 128 1.53 -2.17 9.67
N LYS A 129 0.44 -2.34 8.92
CA LYS A 129 -0.41 -1.23 8.50
C LYS A 129 -1.08 -0.55 9.70
N GLU A 130 -1.73 -1.31 10.59
CA GLU A 130 -2.41 -0.80 11.78
C GLU A 130 -1.47 0.02 12.68
N ILE A 131 -0.29 -0.50 12.97
CA ILE A 131 0.68 0.17 13.86
C ILE A 131 1.22 1.46 13.22
N LEU A 132 1.46 1.46 11.90
CA LEU A 132 1.97 2.64 11.20
C LEU A 132 0.91 3.71 10.97
N GLU A 133 -0.37 3.34 10.86
CA GLU A 133 -1.48 4.27 10.60
C GLU A 133 -2.15 4.78 11.88
N GLU A 134 -2.42 3.92 12.86
CA GLU A 134 -3.22 4.25 14.05
C GLU A 134 -2.36 4.71 15.23
N GLU A 135 -1.24 4.04 15.50
CA GLU A 135 -0.43 4.28 16.71
C GLU A 135 1.08 4.41 16.46
N PRO A 136 1.54 5.41 15.67
CA PRO A 136 2.97 5.61 15.47
C PRO A 136 3.70 6.00 16.78
N GLY A 137 2.97 6.44 17.82
CA GLY A 137 3.51 6.80 19.12
C GLY A 137 3.95 5.59 19.97
N SER A 138 3.31 4.43 19.81
CA SER A 138 3.69 3.19 20.50
C SER A 138 5.09 2.72 20.07
N LEU A 139 5.47 3.03 18.83
CA LEU A 139 6.79 2.73 18.27
C LEU A 139 7.90 3.65 18.76
N VAL A 140 7.62 4.68 19.56
CA VAL A 140 8.63 5.67 20.02
C VAL A 140 9.14 5.39 21.42
N LEU A 141 8.32 4.79 22.29
CA LEU A 141 8.69 4.47 23.68
C LEU A 141 9.61 3.25 23.79
#